data_AF-A0A1I3W6V6-F1
#
_entry.id   AF-A0A1I3W6V6-F1
#
_cell.length_a   1.000
_cell.length_b   1.000
_cell.length_c   1.000
_cell.angle_alpha   90.00
_cell.angle_beta   90.00
_cell.angle_gamma   90.00
#
_symmetry.space_group_name_H-M   'P 1'
#
loop_
_entity.id
_entity.type
_entity.pdbx_description
1 polymer ?
#
loop_
_entity_poly.entity_id
_entity_poly.type
_entity_poly.pdbx_seq_one_letter_code
_entity_poly.pdbx_strand_id
1 'polypeptide(L)'
;MFHGSVDTPAPPPDDVTRLLQAHGTRAAGAVGTDGAWWVARPVADDGAWLEVMVADVPVDATLAERARALTGLHHPHLARVVAVEPLGPGRVALVCAHVPGPTLAAVRAARHPLSDGEVVTVAVPVAQALAHLHSTGMAHGAVGADRIVLGPGGMPVLVDLRAALRGGGTTTGDVHRLLATLLGVMPPLDAHLAAGLPDEVRLRDALEALLRTGAGPDEVVDTVFAHAAPEPVHVPDDGPVAGPGAERAADGSGGPSGGAPVRRLRRGGRPRRRRPVAAVATVVALVVLGAAAVLGRGVLSGAAAPVAEAPGPQVRATSTPPDPATDREDPAGAAGALTRLRGAVLAAADPQALTTVAADGSPALAADRDLLGRLAGARSDGLVVDVVATAATGATPDGDATVVVTSAVGAHTRVAPDGQRAEVAATAPRTVELVLRWTAQGWRVWDVREPVAASP
;
A
#
# COMPACT_ATOMS: atom_id res chain seq x y z
N MET A 1 18.50 32.59 -4.30
CA MET A 1 19.10 32.10 -3.05
C MET A 1 17.99 32.10 -2.01
N PHE A 2 17.11 31.09 -2.06
CA PHE A 2 16.00 30.95 -1.12
C PHE A 2 16.43 29.92 -0.09
N HIS A 3 16.83 30.38 1.10
CA HIS A 3 16.92 29.52 2.28
C HIS A 3 15.48 29.21 2.72
N GLY A 4 14.99 28.02 2.37
CA GLY A 4 13.81 27.47 3.03
C GLY A 4 14.13 27.35 4.52
N SER A 5 13.37 28.05 5.35
CA SER A 5 13.45 27.87 6.81
C SER A 5 13.03 26.43 7.10
N VAL A 6 14.00 25.62 7.50
CA VAL A 6 13.76 24.28 8.04
C VAL A 6 13.08 24.49 9.38
N ASP A 7 11.77 24.20 9.44
CA ASP A 7 10.98 24.26 10.66
C ASP A 7 11.67 23.36 11.70
N THR A 8 12.29 23.98 12.70
CA THR A 8 12.87 23.25 13.81
C THR A 8 11.69 22.77 14.65
N PRO A 9 11.51 21.46 14.89
CA PRO A 9 10.37 20.97 15.64
C PRO A 9 10.35 21.65 17.01
N ALA A 10 9.18 22.11 17.41
CA ALA A 10 9.00 22.82 18.67
C ALA A 10 9.55 21.98 19.83
N PRO A 11 10.28 22.59 20.78
CA PRO A 11 10.81 21.87 21.93
C PRO A 11 9.65 21.25 22.73
N PRO A 12 9.87 20.07 23.36
CA PRO A 12 8.86 19.47 24.22
C PRO A 12 8.47 20.43 25.35
N PRO A 13 7.19 20.45 25.76
CA PRO A 13 6.75 21.21 26.93
C PRO A 13 7.56 20.88 28.19
N ASP A 14 7.62 21.81 29.15
CA ASP A 14 8.44 21.68 30.37
C ASP A 14 8.07 20.48 31.25
N ASP A 15 6.80 20.10 31.27
CA ASP A 15 6.33 18.91 31.99
C ASP A 15 6.83 17.61 31.33
N VAL A 16 6.78 17.51 30.00
CA VAL A 16 7.37 16.42 29.22
C VAL A 16 8.89 16.38 29.42
N THR A 17 9.56 17.54 29.39
CA THR A 17 11.01 17.61 29.63
C THR A 17 11.40 17.08 31.00
N ARG A 18 10.66 17.45 32.06
CA ARG A 18 10.89 16.94 33.42
C ARG A 18 10.63 15.44 33.51
N LEU A 19 9.59 14.93 32.85
CA LEU A 19 9.31 13.49 32.78
C LEU A 19 10.48 12.76 32.12
N LEU A 20 10.95 13.23 30.96
CA LEU A 20 12.08 12.62 30.25
C LEU A 20 13.34 12.56 31.13
N GLN A 21 13.65 13.65 31.84
CA GLN A 21 14.77 13.70 32.79
C GLN A 21 14.61 12.69 33.94
N ALA A 22 13.40 12.53 34.47
CA ALA A 22 13.12 11.53 35.51
C ALA A 22 13.33 10.09 35.03
N HIS A 23 13.12 9.83 33.73
CA HIS A 23 13.44 8.56 33.06
C HIS A 23 14.91 8.45 32.61
N GLY A 24 15.77 9.41 32.93
CA GLY A 24 17.17 9.41 32.50
C GLY A 24 17.33 9.56 30.98
N THR A 25 16.37 10.20 30.32
CA THR A 25 16.34 10.43 28.88
C THR A 25 16.24 11.92 28.55
N ARG A 26 16.47 12.26 27.28
CA ARG A 26 16.23 13.60 26.74
C ARG A 26 15.63 13.52 25.35
N ALA A 27 14.83 14.50 24.97
CA ALA A 27 14.23 14.53 23.64
C ALA A 27 15.29 14.50 22.54
N ALA A 28 15.05 13.66 21.54
CA ALA A 28 15.83 13.52 20.33
C ALA A 28 15.12 14.14 19.12
N GLY A 29 13.80 13.97 19.03
CA GLY A 29 12.96 14.57 17.99
C GLY A 29 11.47 14.44 18.31
N ALA A 30 10.65 15.28 17.68
CA ALA A 30 9.20 15.12 17.68
C ALA A 30 8.77 14.12 16.60
N VAL A 31 7.68 13.41 16.84
CA VAL A 31 7.08 12.45 15.92
C VAL A 31 5.66 12.91 15.58
N GLY A 32 5.27 12.78 14.31
CA GLY A 32 3.98 13.24 13.85
C GLY A 32 3.84 14.76 13.86
N THR A 33 2.63 15.24 13.56
CA THR A 33 2.33 16.67 13.38
C THR A 33 1.47 17.26 14.49
N ASP A 34 1.02 16.43 15.45
CA ASP A 34 0.13 16.84 16.54
C ASP A 34 0.87 17.48 17.72
N GLY A 35 2.22 17.49 17.68
CA GLY A 35 3.06 18.05 18.73
C GLY A 35 2.91 17.33 20.08
N ALA A 36 2.46 16.07 20.07
CA ALA A 36 2.15 15.29 21.27
C ALA A 36 2.93 13.97 21.35
N TRP A 37 3.98 13.79 20.55
CA TRP A 37 4.81 12.58 20.54
C TRP A 37 6.28 12.93 20.33
N TRP A 38 7.15 12.37 21.16
CA TRP A 38 8.60 12.55 21.08
C TRP A 38 9.34 11.23 21.18
N VAL A 39 10.42 11.08 20.40
CA VAL A 39 11.47 10.09 20.64
C VAL A 39 12.45 10.67 21.65
N ALA A 40 12.82 9.88 22.64
CA ALA A 40 13.74 10.23 23.69
C ALA A 40 14.95 9.29 23.69
N ARG A 41 16.12 9.89 23.69
CA ARG A 41 17.39 9.17 23.79
C ARG A 41 17.85 9.08 25.25
N PRO A 42 18.51 8.00 25.65
CA PRO A 42 19.09 7.90 26.97
C PRO A 42 20.19 8.96 27.17
N VAL A 43 20.35 9.40 28.43
CA VAL A 43 21.46 10.25 28.84
C VAL A 43 22.72 9.42 29.09
N ALA A 44 22.56 8.23 29.65
CA ALA A 44 23.63 7.24 29.80
C ALA A 44 23.80 6.41 28.52
N ASP A 45 25.03 5.99 28.23
CA ASP A 45 25.36 5.26 26.99
C ASP A 45 24.70 3.86 26.91
N ASP A 46 24.36 3.26 28.05
CA ASP A 46 23.71 1.96 28.18
C ASP A 46 22.19 2.03 28.40
N GLY A 47 21.62 3.23 28.38
CA GLY A 47 20.18 3.43 28.60
C GLY A 47 19.31 3.00 27.42
N ALA A 48 18.01 2.84 27.68
CA ALA A 48 17.05 2.49 26.64
C ALA A 48 16.50 3.76 25.96
N TRP A 49 16.28 3.68 24.65
CA TRP A 49 15.49 4.66 23.92
C TRP A 49 14.01 4.51 24.27
N LEU A 50 13.34 5.64 24.47
CA LEU A 50 11.92 5.70 24.83
C LEU A 50 11.17 6.56 23.83
N GLU A 51 9.85 6.37 23.82
CA GLU A 51 8.91 7.28 23.20
C GLU A 51 7.94 7.78 24.25
N VAL A 52 7.64 9.06 24.22
CA VAL A 52 6.66 9.69 25.11
C VAL A 52 5.57 10.29 24.26
N MET A 53 4.33 9.83 24.49
CA MET A 53 3.16 10.40 23.84
C MET A 53 2.20 10.97 24.87
N VAL A 54 1.67 12.15 24.59
CA VAL A 54 0.76 12.86 25.48
C VAL A 54 -0.68 12.64 25.02
N ALA A 55 -1.54 12.37 25.99
CA ALA A 55 -2.97 12.27 25.79
C ALA A 55 -3.72 13.16 26.78
N ASP A 56 -4.65 13.95 26.26
CA ASP A 56 -5.67 14.62 27.06
C ASP A 56 -6.73 13.60 27.45
N VAL A 57 -6.79 13.28 28.74
CA VAL A 57 -7.73 12.31 29.31
C VAL A 57 -7.95 12.63 30.78
N PRO A 58 -9.20 12.63 31.29
CA PRO A 58 -9.45 12.85 32.71
C PRO A 58 -8.79 11.75 33.54
N VAL A 59 -8.10 12.15 34.60
CA VAL A 59 -7.47 11.23 35.54
C VAL A 59 -8.53 10.68 36.49
N ASP A 60 -9.08 9.51 36.15
CA ASP A 60 -10.11 8.81 36.93
C ASP A 60 -9.75 7.33 37.17
N ALA A 61 -10.62 6.61 37.89
CA ALA A 61 -10.41 5.19 38.18
C ALA A 61 -10.36 4.33 36.90
N THR A 62 -11.13 4.70 35.87
CA THR A 62 -11.19 4.00 34.59
C THR A 62 -9.87 4.14 33.81
N LEU A 63 -9.24 5.31 33.86
CA LEU A 63 -7.91 5.54 33.30
C LEU A 63 -6.86 4.72 34.03
N ALA A 64 -6.93 4.67 35.37
CA ALA A 64 -6.00 3.87 36.16
C ALA A 64 -6.11 2.37 35.88
N GLU A 65 -7.32 1.86 35.59
CA GLU A 65 -7.54 0.49 35.10
C GLU A 65 -6.90 0.24 33.73
N ARG A 66 -7.16 1.11 32.76
CA ARG A 66 -6.58 1.03 31.41
C ARG A 66 -5.05 1.14 31.43
N ALA A 67 -4.51 2.04 32.22
CA ALA A 67 -3.08 2.21 32.42
C ALA A 67 -2.42 0.92 32.94
N ARG A 68 -3.02 0.29 33.97
CA ARG A 68 -2.53 -0.99 34.51
C ARG A 68 -2.60 -2.12 33.47
N ALA A 69 -3.69 -2.20 32.71
CA ALA A 69 -3.86 -3.19 31.66
C ALA A 69 -2.76 -3.04 30.58
N LEU A 70 -2.53 -1.81 30.10
CA LEU A 70 -1.51 -1.52 29.07
C LEU A 70 -0.08 -1.78 29.56
N THR A 71 0.28 -1.36 30.78
CA THR A 71 1.63 -1.60 31.33
C THR A 71 1.90 -3.08 31.58
N GLY A 72 0.87 -3.87 31.90
CA GLY A 72 0.98 -5.33 32.05
C GLY A 72 1.00 -6.11 30.72
N LEU A 73 0.76 -5.45 29.59
CA LEU A 73 0.63 -6.08 28.28
C LEU A 73 2.01 -6.26 27.63
N HIS A 74 2.33 -7.49 27.23
CA HIS A 74 3.60 -7.82 26.60
C HIS A 74 3.38 -8.70 25.37
N HIS A 75 3.59 -8.13 24.19
CA HIS A 75 3.52 -8.85 22.92
C HIS A 75 4.64 -8.40 21.99
N PRO A 76 5.33 -9.30 21.26
CA PRO A 76 6.44 -8.93 20.38
C PRO A 76 6.09 -7.91 19.28
N HIS A 77 4.80 -7.87 18.89
CA HIS A 77 4.29 -7.03 17.79
C HIS A 77 3.40 -5.88 18.28
N LEU A 78 3.50 -5.52 19.55
CA LEU A 78 2.82 -4.37 20.14
C LEU A 78 3.84 -3.53 20.93
N ALA A 79 3.80 -2.21 20.80
CA ALA A 79 4.69 -1.33 21.53
C ALA A 79 4.57 -1.57 23.05
N ARG A 80 5.70 -1.83 23.70
CA ARG A 80 5.73 -2.08 25.14
C ARG A 80 5.55 -0.77 25.90
N VAL A 81 4.45 -0.67 26.64
CA VAL A 81 4.22 0.43 27.59
C VAL A 81 5.09 0.19 28.82
N VAL A 82 5.99 1.14 29.08
CA VAL A 82 6.88 1.16 30.24
C VAL A 82 6.16 1.77 31.44
N ALA A 83 5.48 2.90 31.22
CA ALA A 83 4.78 3.63 32.26
C ALA A 83 3.64 4.48 31.68
N VAL A 84 2.68 4.82 32.55
CA VAL A 84 1.62 5.79 32.29
C VAL A 84 1.63 6.78 33.45
N GLU A 85 1.93 8.04 33.18
CA GLU A 85 2.24 9.02 34.22
C GLU A 85 1.48 10.34 34.03
N PRO A 86 0.92 10.94 35.10
CA PRO A 86 0.29 12.24 35.00
C PRO A 86 1.34 13.33 34.75
N LEU A 87 1.06 14.22 33.80
CA LEU A 87 1.90 15.41 33.53
C LEU A 87 1.35 16.68 34.17
N GLY A 88 0.02 16.80 34.21
CA GLY A 88 -0.71 17.95 34.71
C GLY A 88 -2.22 17.71 34.68
N PRO A 89 -3.04 18.71 35.03
CA PRO A 89 -4.50 18.56 35.07
C PRO A 89 -5.04 18.07 33.72
N GLY A 90 -5.64 16.88 33.71
CA GLY A 90 -6.24 16.28 32.50
C GLY A 90 -5.26 15.79 31.43
N ARG A 91 -3.95 15.72 31.73
CA ARG A 91 -2.91 15.27 30.79
C ARG A 91 -2.10 14.12 31.35
N VAL A 92 -1.94 13.09 30.53
CA VAL A 92 -1.17 11.88 30.87
C VAL A 92 -0.15 11.59 29.77
N ALA A 93 1.05 11.22 30.19
CA ALA A 93 2.10 10.67 29.35
C ALA A 93 2.00 9.15 29.30
N LEU A 94 2.07 8.62 28.10
CA LEU A 94 2.28 7.21 27.81
C LEU A 94 3.75 7.03 27.41
N VAL A 95 4.52 6.36 28.25
CA VAL A 95 5.95 6.11 28.04
C VAL A 95 6.10 4.71 27.47
N CYS A 96 6.60 4.60 26.25
CA CYS A 96 6.79 3.34 25.53
C CYS A 96 8.28 3.07 25.28
N ALA A 97 8.65 1.79 25.13
CA ALA A 97 9.94 1.44 24.56
C ALA A 97 9.97 1.88 23.09
N HIS A 98 11.06 2.53 22.67
CA HIS A 98 11.21 2.95 21.28
C HIS A 98 11.33 1.74 20.35
N VAL A 99 10.62 1.78 19.23
CA VAL A 99 10.73 0.79 18.15
C VAL A 99 11.51 1.44 17.00
N PRO A 100 12.77 1.05 16.75
CA PRO A 100 13.56 1.63 15.68
C PRO A 100 13.12 1.07 14.33
N GLY A 101 12.86 1.95 13.35
CA GLY A 101 12.56 1.58 11.98
C GLY A 101 11.55 2.51 11.31
N PRO A 102 11.35 2.41 9.99
CA PRO A 102 10.36 3.20 9.29
C PRO A 102 8.95 2.67 9.56
N THR A 103 7.96 3.56 9.45
CA THR A 103 6.55 3.15 9.44
C THR A 103 6.22 2.44 8.12
N LEU A 104 5.21 1.59 8.13
CA LEU A 104 4.69 0.95 6.92
C LEU A 104 4.23 1.99 5.90
N ALA A 105 3.67 3.12 6.37
CA ALA A 105 3.35 4.26 5.52
C ALA A 105 4.60 4.87 4.85
N ALA A 106 5.69 5.06 5.60
CA ALA A 106 6.94 5.57 5.05
C ALA A 106 7.55 4.59 4.02
N VAL A 107 7.53 3.29 4.32
CA VAL A 107 7.97 2.27 3.35
C VAL A 107 7.10 2.28 2.10
N ARG A 108 5.77 2.36 2.24
CA ARG A 108 4.84 2.43 1.10
C ARG A 108 5.04 3.69 0.26
N ALA A 109 5.43 4.81 0.87
CA ALA A 109 5.75 6.05 0.17
C ALA A 109 7.11 6.00 -0.55
N ALA A 110 8.08 5.29 0.03
CA ALA A 110 9.44 5.19 -0.50
C ALA A 110 9.61 4.12 -1.59
N ARG A 111 8.67 3.17 -1.72
CA ARG A 111 8.76 2.08 -2.70
C ARG A 111 7.41 1.63 -3.28
N HIS A 112 7.46 0.62 -4.13
CA HIS A 112 6.31 -0.04 -4.71
C HIS A 112 5.37 -0.63 -3.62
N PRO A 113 4.08 -0.83 -3.93
CA PRO A 113 3.14 -1.49 -3.03
C PRO A 113 3.62 -2.88 -2.60
N LEU A 114 3.16 -3.34 -1.44
CA LEU A 114 3.56 -4.62 -0.88
C LEU A 114 3.01 -5.80 -1.72
N SER A 115 3.82 -6.84 -1.89
CA SER A 115 3.34 -8.12 -2.45
C SER A 115 2.33 -8.79 -1.51
N ASP A 116 1.56 -9.76 -2.02
CA ASP A 116 0.65 -10.55 -1.18
C ASP A 116 1.40 -11.24 -0.02
N GLY A 117 2.62 -11.74 -0.27
CA GLY A 117 3.44 -12.37 0.77
C GLY A 117 3.97 -11.38 1.81
N GLU A 118 4.34 -10.17 1.41
CA GLU A 118 4.72 -9.10 2.34
C GLU A 118 3.53 -8.66 3.20
N VAL A 119 2.33 -8.63 2.62
CA VAL A 119 1.08 -8.35 3.34
C VAL A 119 0.82 -9.42 4.38
N VAL A 120 1.02 -10.72 4.09
CA VAL A 120 0.91 -11.78 5.10
C VAL A 120 1.88 -11.53 6.28
N THR A 121 3.12 -11.15 5.98
CA THR A 121 4.15 -10.85 6.99
C THR A 121 3.76 -9.67 7.89
N VAL A 122 2.97 -8.71 7.41
CA VAL A 122 2.42 -7.61 8.21
C VAL A 122 1.11 -7.99 8.92
N ALA A 123 0.20 -8.63 8.20
CA ALA A 123 -1.15 -8.92 8.66
C ALA A 123 -1.15 -9.85 9.88
N VAL A 124 -0.39 -10.96 9.80
CA VAL A 124 -0.42 -11.98 10.85
C VAL A 124 0.06 -11.43 12.19
N PRO A 125 1.23 -10.77 12.30
CA PRO A 125 1.70 -10.32 13.60
C PRO A 125 0.87 -9.18 14.19
N VAL A 126 0.35 -8.28 13.34
CA VAL A 126 -0.52 -7.19 13.78
C VAL A 126 -1.88 -7.72 14.23
N ALA A 127 -2.47 -8.68 13.52
CA ALA A 127 -3.71 -9.34 13.95
C ALA A 127 -3.52 -10.06 15.30
N GLN A 128 -2.40 -10.77 15.50
CA GLN A 128 -2.09 -11.40 16.78
C GLN A 128 -1.90 -10.38 17.92
N ALA A 129 -1.26 -9.24 17.64
CA ALA A 129 -1.13 -8.13 18.60
C ALA A 129 -2.51 -7.56 18.99
N LEU A 130 -3.41 -7.39 18.01
CA LEU A 130 -4.78 -6.96 18.25
C LEU A 130 -5.55 -7.99 19.08
N ALA A 131 -5.47 -9.29 18.74
CA ALA A 131 -6.10 -10.35 19.53
C ALA A 131 -5.65 -10.32 21.00
N HIS A 132 -4.34 -10.13 21.23
CA HIS A 132 -3.80 -10.03 22.58
C HIS A 132 -4.31 -8.80 23.33
N LEU A 133 -4.34 -7.63 22.69
CA LEU A 133 -4.92 -6.42 23.29
C LEU A 133 -6.42 -6.60 23.57
N HIS A 134 -7.17 -7.13 22.61
CA HIS A 134 -8.62 -7.37 22.69
C HIS A 134 -8.97 -8.34 23.81
N SER A 135 -8.09 -9.30 24.14
CA SER A 135 -8.28 -10.21 25.27
C SER A 135 -8.34 -9.51 26.64
N THR A 136 -7.85 -8.27 26.73
CA THR A 136 -7.96 -7.42 27.93
C THR A 136 -9.23 -6.55 27.94
N GLY A 137 -10.09 -6.69 26.93
CA GLY A 137 -11.30 -5.88 26.75
C GLY A 137 -11.03 -4.50 26.16
N MET A 138 -9.80 -4.22 25.71
CA MET A 138 -9.41 -2.94 25.13
C MET A 138 -9.30 -3.03 23.60
N ALA A 139 -9.61 -1.93 22.91
CA ALA A 139 -9.31 -1.73 21.49
C ALA A 139 -8.08 -0.83 21.33
N HIS A 140 -7.35 -0.98 20.23
CA HIS A 140 -6.26 -0.08 19.84
C HIS A 140 -6.79 1.30 19.48
N GLY A 141 -7.87 1.37 18.70
CA GLY A 141 -8.61 2.59 18.39
C GLY A 141 -8.08 3.40 17.21
N ALA A 142 -6.84 3.16 16.77
CA ALA A 142 -6.16 3.96 15.75
C ALA A 142 -5.23 3.15 14.83
N VAL A 143 -5.60 1.91 14.47
CA VAL A 143 -4.78 1.10 13.55
C VAL A 143 -4.65 1.79 12.19
N GLY A 144 -3.41 1.89 11.67
CA GLY A 144 -3.08 2.56 10.41
C GLY A 144 -1.65 2.24 9.98
N ALA A 145 -1.32 2.48 8.70
CA ALA A 145 0.03 2.23 8.16
C ALA A 145 1.11 3.11 8.83
N ASP A 146 0.73 4.31 9.29
CA ASP A 146 1.57 5.21 10.07
C ASP A 146 1.81 4.72 11.50
N ARG A 147 1.03 3.73 11.97
CA ARG A 147 1.10 3.12 13.30
C ARG A 147 1.70 1.73 13.31
N ILE A 148 2.19 1.24 12.18
CA ILE A 148 2.91 -0.02 12.10
C ILE A 148 4.37 0.31 11.80
N VAL A 149 5.26 0.10 12.76
CA VAL A 149 6.70 0.29 12.57
C VAL A 149 7.33 -1.04 12.17
N LEU A 150 8.16 -1.03 11.12
CA LEU A 150 8.94 -2.19 10.71
C LEU A 150 10.27 -2.17 11.46
N GLY A 151 10.28 -2.87 12.60
CA GLY A 151 11.43 -3.02 13.47
C GLY A 151 12.60 -3.79 12.82
N PRO A 152 13.69 -4.00 13.57
CA PRO A 152 14.86 -4.72 13.06
C PRO A 152 14.47 -6.08 12.46
N GLY A 153 14.96 -6.35 11.24
CA GLY A 153 14.62 -7.56 10.49
C GLY A 153 13.23 -7.54 9.82
N GLY A 154 12.60 -6.37 9.70
CA GLY A 154 11.30 -6.20 9.05
C GLY A 154 10.11 -6.62 9.92
N MET A 155 10.32 -6.74 11.24
CA MET A 155 9.29 -7.20 12.19
C MET A 155 8.24 -6.12 12.43
N PRO A 156 6.97 -6.31 12.06
CA PRO A 156 5.93 -5.30 12.27
C PRO A 156 5.60 -5.14 13.75
N VAL A 157 5.56 -3.92 14.25
CA VAL A 157 5.14 -3.59 15.61
C VAL A 157 4.08 -2.51 15.55
N LEU A 158 2.92 -2.78 16.13
CA LEU A 158 1.83 -1.81 16.25
C LEU A 158 2.15 -0.82 17.37
N VAL A 159 2.18 0.48 17.06
CA VAL A 159 2.53 1.59 17.95
C VAL A 159 1.36 2.56 18.13
N ASP A 160 1.54 3.54 19.02
CA ASP A 160 0.52 4.51 19.47
C ASP A 160 -0.74 3.93 20.13
N LEU A 161 -0.60 3.61 21.42
CA LEU A 161 -1.68 3.16 22.30
C LEU A 161 -2.45 4.32 22.97
N ARG A 162 -2.31 5.58 22.53
CA ARG A 162 -3.04 6.70 23.16
C ARG A 162 -4.56 6.57 22.99
N ALA A 163 -5.05 6.08 21.85
CA ALA A 163 -6.48 5.87 21.64
C ALA A 163 -7.02 4.77 22.56
N ALA A 164 -6.27 3.67 22.73
CA ALA A 164 -6.56 2.63 23.71
C ALA A 164 -6.61 3.19 25.14
N LEU A 165 -5.63 4.02 25.53
CA LEU A 165 -5.60 4.67 26.85
C LEU A 165 -6.83 5.56 27.06
N ARG A 166 -7.28 6.30 26.03
CA ARG A 166 -8.51 7.10 26.06
C ARG A 166 -9.80 6.28 26.06
N GLY A 167 -9.72 4.97 25.79
CA GLY A 167 -10.90 4.10 25.67
C GLY A 167 -11.63 4.31 24.33
N GLY A 168 -10.89 4.72 23.30
CA GLY A 168 -11.43 4.97 21.97
C GLY A 168 -11.49 3.72 21.10
N GLY A 169 -12.49 3.66 20.22
CA GLY A 169 -12.66 2.60 19.23
C GLY A 169 -13.35 1.34 19.76
N THR A 170 -13.37 0.30 18.92
CA THR A 170 -13.96 -1.01 19.20
C THR A 170 -13.06 -2.10 18.64
N THR A 171 -13.15 -3.31 19.17
CA THR A 171 -12.36 -4.47 18.70
C THR A 171 -12.64 -4.77 17.23
N THR A 172 -13.92 -4.78 16.82
CA THR A 172 -14.33 -4.89 15.41
C THR A 172 -13.79 -3.74 14.56
N GLY A 173 -13.78 -2.52 15.09
CA GLY A 173 -13.25 -1.34 14.39
C GLY A 173 -11.75 -1.43 14.13
N ASP A 174 -10.97 -2.07 15.00
CA ASP A 174 -9.55 -2.31 14.76
C ASP A 174 -9.31 -3.30 13.64
N VAL A 175 -10.08 -4.38 13.57
CA VAL A 175 -9.95 -5.37 12.49
C VAL A 175 -10.32 -4.72 11.15
N HIS A 176 -11.40 -3.92 11.11
CA HIS A 176 -11.75 -3.17 9.90
C HIS A 176 -10.60 -2.23 9.48
N ARG A 177 -10.03 -1.46 10.41
CA ARG A 177 -8.89 -0.58 10.13
C ARG A 177 -7.65 -1.33 9.67
N LEU A 178 -7.37 -2.51 10.25
CA LEU A 178 -6.29 -3.38 9.79
C LEU A 178 -6.53 -3.79 8.34
N LEU A 179 -7.70 -4.34 8.01
CA LEU A 179 -8.04 -4.76 6.66
C LEU A 179 -7.93 -3.60 5.65
N ALA A 180 -8.46 -2.42 5.97
CA ALA A 180 -8.33 -1.23 5.15
C ALA A 180 -6.86 -0.79 4.97
N THR A 181 -6.06 -0.88 6.04
CA THR A 181 -4.62 -0.58 6.00
C THR A 181 -3.89 -1.55 5.06
N LEU A 182 -4.17 -2.85 5.13
CA LEU A 182 -3.57 -3.87 4.28
C LEU A 182 -3.93 -3.64 2.81
N LEU A 183 -5.20 -3.36 2.51
CA LEU A 183 -5.66 -3.05 1.15
C LEU A 183 -5.01 -1.77 0.59
N GLY A 184 -4.80 -0.76 1.42
CA GLY A 184 -4.16 0.50 1.01
C GLY A 184 -2.66 0.36 0.69
N VAL A 185 -1.98 -0.61 1.28
CA VAL A 185 -0.54 -0.85 1.02
C VAL A 185 -0.30 -1.83 -0.13
N MET A 186 -1.33 -2.55 -0.58
CA MET A 186 -1.28 -3.45 -1.73
C MET A 186 -1.38 -2.71 -3.08
N PRO A 187 -1.00 -3.34 -4.21
CA PRO A 187 -1.23 -2.78 -5.53
C PRO A 187 -2.73 -2.61 -5.77
N PRO A 188 -3.16 -1.52 -6.44
CA PRO A 188 -4.57 -1.30 -6.76
C PRO A 188 -5.09 -2.43 -7.66
N LEU A 189 -6.36 -2.81 -7.47
CA LEU A 189 -6.93 -3.97 -8.18
C LEU A 189 -6.87 -3.81 -9.72
N ASP A 190 -6.95 -2.58 -10.24
CA ASP A 190 -6.92 -2.31 -11.68
C ASP A 190 -5.61 -2.75 -12.34
N ALA A 191 -4.48 -2.67 -11.62
CA ALA A 191 -3.21 -3.23 -12.09
C ALA A 191 -3.33 -4.74 -12.31
N HIS A 192 -3.91 -5.41 -11.32
CA HIS A 192 -4.11 -6.84 -11.24
C HIS A 192 -5.15 -7.38 -12.22
N LEU A 193 -6.17 -6.58 -12.55
CA LEU A 193 -7.21 -6.91 -13.54
C LEU A 193 -6.72 -6.71 -14.97
N ALA A 194 -5.95 -5.65 -15.23
CA ALA A 194 -5.33 -5.41 -16.54
C ALA A 194 -4.35 -6.54 -16.94
N ALA A 195 -3.70 -7.18 -15.97
CA ALA A 195 -2.88 -8.37 -16.21
C ALA A 195 -3.67 -9.67 -16.40
N GLY A 196 -4.97 -9.69 -16.11
CA GLY A 196 -5.80 -10.88 -16.27
C GLY A 196 -5.29 -12.12 -15.54
N LEU A 197 -4.42 -12.01 -14.52
CA LEU A 197 -3.86 -13.17 -13.81
C LEU A 197 -4.99 -14.14 -13.40
N PRO A 198 -4.80 -15.48 -13.51
CA PRO A 198 -5.89 -16.45 -13.32
C PRO A 198 -6.63 -16.28 -11.99
N ASP A 199 -7.85 -16.81 -11.91
CA ASP A 199 -8.78 -16.88 -10.76
C ASP A 199 -8.22 -17.54 -9.48
N GLU A 200 -6.90 -17.63 -9.33
CA GLU A 200 -6.27 -17.95 -8.06
C GLU A 200 -6.74 -16.91 -7.04
N VAL A 201 -7.40 -17.39 -5.98
CA VAL A 201 -8.09 -16.54 -5.00
C VAL A 201 -7.11 -15.49 -4.52
N ARG A 202 -7.39 -14.23 -4.86
CA ARG A 202 -6.47 -13.13 -4.60
C ARG A 202 -6.58 -12.77 -3.13
N LEU A 203 -5.44 -12.56 -2.48
CA LEU A 203 -5.44 -12.12 -1.08
C LEU A 203 -6.32 -10.88 -0.90
N ARG A 204 -6.26 -9.94 -1.86
CA ARG A 204 -7.13 -8.75 -1.89
C ARG A 204 -8.63 -9.09 -1.83
N ASP A 205 -9.11 -10.02 -2.65
CA ASP A 205 -10.53 -10.40 -2.69
C ASP A 205 -10.97 -11.02 -1.37
N ALA A 206 -10.08 -11.82 -0.75
CA ALA A 206 -10.32 -12.41 0.55
C ALA A 206 -10.40 -11.34 1.65
N LEU A 207 -9.51 -10.34 1.65
CA LEU A 207 -9.55 -9.20 2.57
C LEU A 207 -10.83 -8.34 2.38
N GLU A 208 -11.23 -8.08 1.12
CA GLU A 208 -12.48 -7.38 0.79
C GLU A 208 -13.73 -8.18 1.25
N ALA A 209 -13.67 -9.52 1.21
CA ALA A 209 -14.72 -10.38 1.76
C ALA A 209 -14.81 -10.27 3.29
N LEU A 210 -13.67 -10.33 4.00
CA LEU A 210 -13.64 -10.18 5.47
C LEU A 210 -14.20 -8.83 5.93
N LEU A 211 -13.92 -7.75 5.18
CA LEU A 211 -14.48 -6.42 5.47
C LEU A 211 -16.01 -6.41 5.44
N ARG A 212 -16.64 -7.21 4.56
CA ARG A 212 -18.10 -7.28 4.41
C ARG A 212 -18.78 -8.18 5.43
N THR A 213 -18.12 -9.27 5.83
CA THR A 213 -18.73 -10.28 6.73
C THR A 213 -18.51 -9.95 8.20
N GLY A 214 -17.55 -9.08 8.52
CA GLY A 214 -17.16 -8.79 9.90
C GLY A 214 -16.32 -9.93 10.47
N ALA A 215 -15.00 -9.73 10.50
CA ALA A 215 -14.03 -10.71 10.98
C ALA A 215 -13.41 -10.30 12.32
N GLY A 216 -12.98 -11.27 13.10
CA GLY A 216 -12.03 -11.10 14.20
C GLY A 216 -10.58 -11.26 13.72
N PRO A 217 -9.59 -11.03 14.60
CA PRO A 217 -8.18 -11.13 14.23
C PRO A 217 -7.76 -12.54 13.80
N ASP A 218 -8.33 -13.59 14.41
CA ASP A 218 -7.98 -14.97 14.09
C ASP A 218 -8.45 -15.35 12.67
N GLU A 219 -9.64 -14.91 12.24
CA GLU A 219 -10.09 -15.14 10.86
C GLU A 219 -9.22 -14.38 9.84
N VAL A 220 -8.66 -13.22 10.20
CA VAL A 220 -7.68 -12.52 9.35
C VAL A 220 -6.44 -13.40 9.17
N VAL A 221 -5.89 -13.95 10.25
CA VAL A 221 -4.70 -14.82 10.22
C VAL A 221 -4.94 -16.05 9.35
N ASP A 222 -6.05 -16.77 9.57
CA ASP A 222 -6.39 -17.97 8.82
C ASP A 222 -6.58 -17.66 7.32
N THR A 223 -7.24 -16.53 7.02
CA THR A 223 -7.48 -16.10 5.65
C THR A 223 -6.17 -15.78 4.95
N VAL A 224 -5.29 -14.96 5.53
CA VAL A 224 -4.07 -14.55 4.82
C VAL A 224 -3.13 -15.73 4.54
N PHE A 225 -3.02 -16.69 5.47
CA PHE A 225 -2.23 -17.91 5.26
C PHE A 225 -2.79 -18.85 4.20
N ALA A 226 -4.11 -18.84 4.00
CA ALA A 226 -4.74 -19.66 2.96
C ALA A 226 -4.45 -19.16 1.54
N HIS A 227 -4.06 -17.89 1.38
CA HIS A 227 -3.96 -17.23 0.07
C HIS A 227 -2.52 -16.91 -0.36
N ALA A 228 -1.59 -16.70 0.58
CA ALA A 228 -0.20 -16.40 0.24
C ALA A 228 0.79 -16.92 1.29
N ALA A 229 1.99 -17.28 0.82
CA ALA A 229 3.11 -17.58 1.71
C ALA A 229 3.78 -16.28 2.18
N PRO A 230 4.23 -16.19 3.45
CA PRO A 230 4.86 -14.99 3.97
C PRO A 230 6.21 -14.72 3.29
N GLU A 231 6.41 -13.46 2.88
CA GLU A 231 7.65 -12.95 2.29
C GLU A 231 8.23 -11.82 3.16
N PRO A 232 9.55 -11.71 3.34
CA PRO A 232 10.14 -10.61 4.11
C PRO A 232 9.77 -9.25 3.52
N VAL A 233 9.35 -8.32 4.38
CA VAL A 233 9.07 -6.95 3.92
C VAL A 233 10.37 -6.27 3.55
N HIS A 234 10.49 -5.86 2.29
CA HIS A 234 11.65 -5.09 1.83
C HIS A 234 11.55 -3.66 2.33
N VAL A 235 12.40 -3.34 3.31
CA VAL A 235 12.66 -1.98 3.75
C VAL A 235 13.81 -1.46 2.88
N PRO A 236 13.63 -0.37 2.12
CA PRO A 236 14.73 0.24 1.37
C PRO A 236 15.94 0.46 2.28
N ASP A 237 17.15 0.09 1.83
CA ASP A 237 18.37 0.39 2.58
C ASP A 237 18.51 1.91 2.69
N ASP A 238 18.47 2.43 3.91
CA ASP A 238 18.69 3.85 4.15
C ASP A 238 20.16 4.20 3.84
N GLY A 239 20.45 4.70 2.64
CA GLY A 239 21.08 6.02 2.61
C GLY A 239 20.09 6.97 3.28
N PRO A 240 20.51 7.89 4.17
CA PRO A 240 19.66 8.45 5.23
C PRO A 240 18.33 8.98 4.68
N VAL A 241 17.27 8.18 4.73
CA VAL A 241 15.91 8.63 4.44
C VAL A 241 15.36 9.15 5.75
N ALA A 242 15.38 10.46 5.84
CA ALA A 242 14.83 11.24 6.93
C ALA A 242 13.34 10.95 7.11
N GLY A 243 12.98 10.23 8.17
CA GLY A 243 11.78 10.59 8.91
C GLY A 243 11.97 12.02 9.44
N PRO A 244 10.93 12.87 9.48
CA PRO A 244 11.06 14.20 10.07
C PRO A 244 11.45 14.05 11.54
N GLY A 245 12.73 14.27 11.85
CA GLY A 245 13.33 14.05 13.17
C GLY A 245 14.69 13.33 13.20
N ALA A 246 15.16 12.72 12.10
CA ALA A 246 16.42 11.98 12.09
C ALA A 246 17.68 12.82 11.77
N GLU A 247 17.54 14.10 11.41
CA GLU A 247 18.68 15.01 11.23
C GLU A 247 19.08 15.66 12.56
N ARG A 248 20.00 14.99 13.28
CA ARG A 248 21.08 15.55 14.15
C ARG A 248 21.68 14.50 15.10
N ALA A 249 21.73 13.23 14.70
CA ALA A 249 22.46 12.19 15.41
C ALA A 249 23.80 11.79 14.75
N ALA A 250 24.13 12.36 13.59
CA ALA A 250 25.41 12.15 12.92
C ALA A 250 26.37 13.30 13.25
N ASP A 251 26.84 13.34 14.50
CA ASP A 251 28.11 13.98 14.84
C ASP A 251 28.74 13.23 16.00
N GLY A 252 29.85 12.57 15.72
CA GLY A 252 30.85 12.21 16.72
C GLY A 252 30.84 10.77 17.24
N SER A 253 31.88 10.04 16.82
CA SER A 253 32.55 8.91 17.48
C SER A 253 31.99 7.50 17.30
N GLY A 254 32.81 6.69 16.63
CA GLY A 254 32.55 5.30 16.30
C GLY A 254 32.58 4.36 17.49
N GLY A 255 31.72 3.35 17.42
CA GLY A 255 31.75 2.17 18.29
C GLY A 255 32.35 0.96 17.53
N PRO A 256 33.22 0.17 18.18
CA PRO A 256 33.97 -0.91 17.53
C PRO A 256 33.10 -2.16 17.31
N SER A 257 33.14 -2.71 16.10
CA SER A 257 32.60 -4.03 15.78
C SER A 257 33.56 -5.11 16.29
N GLY A 258 33.49 -5.42 17.59
CA GLY A 258 34.15 -6.56 18.21
C GLY A 258 33.30 -7.81 18.07
N GLY A 259 33.69 -8.71 17.17
CA GLY A 259 33.06 -10.01 16.99
C GLY A 259 33.29 -10.96 18.17
N ALA A 260 32.23 -11.65 18.58
CA ALA A 260 32.31 -12.90 19.35
C ALA A 260 31.25 -13.90 18.82
N PRO A 261 31.57 -15.20 18.74
CA PRO A 261 30.86 -16.14 17.88
C PRO A 261 29.62 -16.72 18.56
N VAL A 262 28.47 -16.64 17.89
CA VAL A 262 27.26 -17.35 18.31
C VAL A 262 27.37 -18.82 17.92
N ARG A 263 27.42 -19.66 18.95
CA ARG A 263 27.51 -21.12 18.93
C ARG A 263 26.28 -21.73 18.24
N ARG A 264 26.47 -22.19 17.00
CA ARG A 264 25.48 -22.94 16.20
C ARG A 264 25.04 -24.22 16.93
N LEU A 265 23.78 -24.24 17.38
CA LEU A 265 23.10 -25.48 17.77
C LEU A 265 22.73 -26.27 16.51
N ARG A 266 23.52 -27.32 16.22
CA ARG A 266 23.16 -28.38 15.29
C ARG A 266 21.95 -29.15 15.83
N ARG A 267 20.81 -29.07 15.14
CA ARG A 267 19.76 -30.09 15.22
C ARG A 267 19.67 -30.82 13.89
N GLY A 268 20.08 -32.08 13.92
CA GLY A 268 19.85 -33.03 12.83
C GLY A 268 18.41 -33.54 12.87
N GLY A 269 17.76 -33.51 11.71
CA GLY A 269 16.47 -34.16 11.45
C GLY A 269 16.49 -34.71 10.02
N ARG A 270 16.29 -36.02 9.90
CA ARG A 270 16.45 -36.84 8.69
C ARG A 270 15.41 -36.50 7.59
N PRO A 271 15.72 -36.77 6.30
CA PRO A 271 14.85 -36.40 5.19
C PRO A 271 13.67 -37.36 5.03
N ARG A 272 12.45 -36.85 4.93
CA ARG A 272 11.29 -37.64 4.47
C ARG A 272 11.22 -37.59 2.95
N ARG A 273 11.27 -38.81 2.37
CA ARG A 273 11.29 -39.12 0.95
C ARG A 273 10.06 -38.58 0.22
N ARG A 274 10.30 -37.85 -0.87
CA ARG A 274 9.32 -37.55 -1.92
C ARG A 274 9.02 -38.83 -2.70
N ARG A 275 7.75 -39.09 -3.02
CA ARG A 275 7.35 -40.01 -4.09
C ARG A 275 6.61 -39.18 -5.15
N PRO A 276 6.90 -39.36 -6.45
CA PRO A 276 6.17 -38.69 -7.52
C PRO A 276 4.90 -39.50 -7.82
N VAL A 277 3.78 -38.82 -8.07
CA VAL A 277 2.65 -39.45 -8.76
C VAL A 277 2.49 -38.76 -10.10
N ALA A 278 2.58 -39.61 -11.12
CA ALA A 278 2.65 -39.28 -12.52
C ALA A 278 1.34 -38.71 -13.05
N ALA A 279 1.49 -37.87 -14.08
CA ALA A 279 0.45 -37.44 -14.99
C ALA A 279 -0.27 -38.66 -15.62
N VAL A 280 -1.59 -38.58 -15.70
CA VAL A 280 -2.38 -39.37 -16.64
C VAL A 280 -3.20 -38.37 -17.44
N ALA A 281 -2.76 -38.14 -18.67
CA ALA A 281 -3.57 -37.58 -19.73
C ALA A 281 -4.45 -38.71 -20.30
N THR A 282 -5.75 -38.46 -20.47
CA THR A 282 -6.57 -39.22 -21.41
C THR A 282 -7.56 -38.26 -22.06
N VAL A 283 -7.36 -38.09 -23.37
CA VAL A 283 -8.23 -37.44 -24.34
C VAL A 283 -9.33 -38.43 -24.78
N VAL A 284 -10.44 -37.89 -25.30
CA VAL A 284 -11.42 -38.43 -26.28
C VAL A 284 -12.86 -38.31 -25.74
N ALA A 285 -13.91 -37.88 -26.45
CA ALA A 285 -14.17 -37.07 -27.65
C ALA A 285 -15.72 -37.07 -27.83
N LEU A 286 -16.21 -36.20 -28.73
CA LEU A 286 -17.46 -36.30 -29.51
C LEU A 286 -18.81 -35.89 -28.86
N VAL A 287 -19.40 -34.79 -29.37
CA VAL A 287 -20.66 -34.83 -30.13
C VAL A 287 -20.59 -33.82 -31.29
N VAL A 288 -21.06 -34.25 -32.45
CA VAL A 288 -21.03 -33.63 -33.78
C VAL A 288 -22.45 -33.18 -34.19
N LEU A 289 -22.50 -32.01 -34.85
CA LEU A 289 -23.47 -31.46 -35.83
C LEU A 289 -25.01 -31.41 -35.60
N GLY A 290 -25.55 -30.23 -35.94
CA GLY A 290 -26.89 -29.96 -36.51
C GLY A 290 -27.23 -28.47 -36.32
N ALA A 291 -27.61 -27.63 -37.28
CA ALA A 291 -28.05 -27.79 -38.67
C ALA A 291 -27.84 -26.46 -39.45
N ALA A 292 -27.84 -26.57 -40.78
CA ALA A 292 -27.64 -25.48 -41.73
C ALA A 292 -28.95 -24.80 -42.19
N ALA A 293 -28.79 -23.54 -42.60
CA ALA A 293 -29.44 -22.85 -43.73
C ALA A 293 -30.97 -22.60 -43.74
N VAL A 294 -31.34 -21.30 -43.82
CA VAL A 294 -32.40 -20.81 -44.73
C VAL A 294 -31.91 -19.56 -45.45
N LEU A 295 -31.85 -19.66 -46.78
CA LEU A 295 -31.70 -18.58 -47.75
C LEU A 295 -33.06 -17.91 -48.00
N GLY A 296 -33.05 -16.59 -48.17
CA GLY A 296 -34.17 -15.83 -48.74
C GLY A 296 -33.63 -14.61 -49.49
N ARG A 297 -33.50 -14.74 -50.81
CA ARG A 297 -32.99 -13.75 -51.76
C ARG A 297 -34.17 -13.06 -52.45
N GLY A 298 -34.13 -11.74 -52.61
CA GLY A 298 -35.08 -10.97 -53.41
C GLY A 298 -34.44 -9.71 -53.97
N VAL A 299 -34.36 -9.63 -55.30
CA VAL A 299 -33.72 -8.61 -56.17
C VAL A 299 -34.85 -7.69 -56.67
N LEU A 300 -34.74 -6.36 -56.81
CA LEU A 300 -34.29 -5.65 -58.03
C LEU A 300 -34.52 -4.13 -57.93
N SER A 301 -33.53 -3.39 -58.45
CA SER A 301 -33.64 -2.20 -59.32
C SER A 301 -34.14 -0.87 -58.76
N GLY A 302 -33.26 0.14 -58.81
CA GLY A 302 -33.58 1.56 -58.69
C GLY A 302 -32.43 2.47 -59.13
N ALA A 303 -32.35 2.71 -60.44
CA ALA A 303 -31.74 3.81 -61.20
C ALA A 303 -30.60 4.66 -60.59
N ALA A 304 -29.47 4.67 -61.30
CA ALA A 304 -28.41 5.66 -61.20
C ALA A 304 -28.85 7.02 -61.81
N ALA A 305 -28.56 8.10 -61.10
CA ALA A 305 -28.66 9.49 -61.55
C ALA A 305 -27.28 10.19 -61.38
N PRO A 306 -26.96 11.21 -62.19
CA PRO A 306 -25.59 11.64 -62.43
C PRO A 306 -24.97 12.44 -61.28
N VAL A 307 -23.67 12.25 -61.13
CA VAL A 307 -22.77 12.93 -60.19
C VAL A 307 -22.63 14.40 -60.58
N ALA A 308 -23.04 15.29 -59.68
CA ALA A 308 -22.61 16.68 -59.70
C ALA A 308 -21.21 16.77 -59.07
N GLU A 309 -20.29 17.39 -59.80
CA GLU A 309 -18.90 17.58 -59.44
C GLU A 309 -18.80 18.51 -58.21
N ALA A 310 -18.60 17.91 -57.04
CA ALA A 310 -18.33 18.63 -55.80
C ALA A 310 -16.86 19.11 -55.78
N PRO A 311 -16.57 20.33 -55.31
CA PRO A 311 -15.21 20.84 -55.23
C PRO A 311 -14.35 19.91 -54.36
N GLY A 312 -13.15 19.59 -54.84
CA GLY A 312 -12.29 18.54 -54.31
C GLY A 312 -12.00 18.66 -52.81
N PRO A 313 -11.63 17.54 -52.16
CA PRO A 313 -11.36 17.51 -50.73
C PRO A 313 -10.16 18.42 -50.44
N GLN A 314 -10.44 19.59 -49.86
CA GLN A 314 -9.42 20.31 -49.13
C GLN A 314 -9.00 19.39 -47.99
N VAL A 315 -7.74 18.95 -48.03
CA VAL A 315 -7.07 18.30 -46.90
C VAL A 315 -7.05 19.34 -45.78
N ARG A 316 -8.13 19.39 -45.01
CA ARG A 316 -8.16 20.07 -43.73
C ARG A 316 -7.20 19.25 -42.88
N ALA A 317 -6.02 19.81 -42.61
CA ALA A 317 -5.11 19.26 -41.64
C ALA A 317 -5.90 19.03 -40.36
N THR A 318 -6.26 17.78 -40.08
CA THR A 318 -6.68 17.37 -38.75
C THR A 318 -5.44 17.56 -37.92
N SER A 319 -5.34 18.71 -37.26
CA SER A 319 -4.44 18.88 -36.13
C SER A 319 -4.78 17.74 -35.17
N THR A 320 -3.87 16.76 -35.03
CA THR A 320 -3.94 15.79 -33.95
C THR A 320 -4.19 16.58 -32.67
N PRO A 321 -5.23 16.26 -31.87
CA PRO A 321 -5.45 16.93 -30.61
C PRO A 321 -4.14 16.95 -29.81
N PRO A 322 -3.78 18.06 -29.15
CA PRO A 322 -2.59 18.09 -28.31
C PRO A 322 -2.67 16.94 -27.31
N ASP A 323 -1.55 16.23 -27.14
CA ASP A 323 -1.48 15.12 -26.19
C ASP A 323 -1.77 15.65 -24.79
N PRO A 324 -2.87 15.23 -24.13
CA PRO A 324 -3.22 15.72 -22.80
C PRO A 324 -2.09 15.48 -21.78
N ALA A 325 -1.24 14.47 -21.98
CA ALA A 325 -0.08 14.24 -21.11
C ALA A 325 0.98 15.35 -21.19
N THR A 326 0.96 16.18 -22.23
CA THR A 326 1.88 17.31 -22.42
C THR A 326 1.29 18.66 -22.02
N ASP A 327 0.02 18.70 -21.61
CA ASP A 327 -0.62 19.92 -21.10
C ASP A 327 -0.43 20.05 -19.59
N ARG A 328 0.34 21.06 -19.17
CA ARG A 328 0.63 21.28 -17.74
C ARG A 328 -0.59 21.76 -16.97
N GLU A 329 -1.54 22.42 -17.63
CA GLU A 329 -2.71 23.01 -17.00
C GLU A 329 -3.87 22.01 -16.85
N ASP A 330 -3.80 20.86 -17.52
CA ASP A 330 -4.82 19.81 -17.48
C ASP A 330 -4.30 18.46 -16.93
N PRO A 331 -4.02 18.36 -15.62
CA PRO A 331 -3.64 17.10 -14.99
C PRO A 331 -4.76 16.03 -15.07
N ALA A 332 -6.04 16.44 -15.16
CA ALA A 332 -7.16 15.52 -15.26
C ALA A 332 -7.21 14.82 -16.63
N GLY A 333 -7.05 15.58 -17.72
CA GLY A 333 -6.91 15.04 -19.07
C GLY A 333 -5.67 14.17 -19.22
N ALA A 334 -4.54 14.59 -18.65
CA ALA A 334 -3.30 13.80 -18.59
C ALA A 334 -3.51 12.45 -17.90
N ALA A 335 -4.19 12.43 -16.74
CA ALA A 335 -4.51 11.21 -16.01
C ALA A 335 -5.32 10.22 -16.86
N GLY A 336 -6.35 10.70 -17.56
CA GLY A 336 -7.16 9.87 -18.45
C GLY A 336 -6.36 9.31 -19.63
N ALA A 337 -5.48 10.12 -20.23
CA ALA A 337 -4.61 9.70 -21.32
C ALA A 337 -3.60 8.63 -20.86
N LEU A 338 -2.90 8.88 -19.74
CA LEU A 338 -1.93 7.94 -19.16
C LEU A 338 -2.59 6.62 -18.72
N THR A 339 -3.82 6.66 -18.22
CA THR A 339 -4.58 5.44 -17.84
C THR A 339 -4.86 4.55 -19.06
N ARG A 340 -5.27 5.14 -20.18
CA ARG A 340 -5.47 4.40 -21.44
C ARG A 340 -4.15 3.89 -22.02
N LEU A 341 -3.11 4.72 -22.00
CA LEU A 341 -1.78 4.33 -22.47
C LEU A 341 -1.22 3.16 -21.66
N ARG A 342 -1.37 3.19 -20.34
CA ARG A 342 -1.02 2.07 -19.45
C ARG A 342 -1.71 0.78 -19.86
N GLY A 343 -3.02 0.83 -20.11
CA GLY A 343 -3.78 -0.30 -20.64
C GLY A 343 -3.16 -0.89 -21.92
N ALA A 344 -2.81 -0.04 -22.88
CA ALA A 344 -2.18 -0.48 -24.13
C ALA A 344 -0.78 -1.10 -23.93
N VAL A 345 0.04 -0.52 -23.04
CA VAL A 345 1.37 -1.05 -22.72
C VAL A 345 1.29 -2.41 -22.03
N LEU A 346 0.36 -2.56 -21.09
CA LEU A 346 0.10 -3.84 -20.41
C LEU A 346 -0.45 -4.88 -21.39
N ALA A 347 -1.33 -4.49 -22.32
CA ALA A 347 -1.85 -5.38 -23.37
C ALA A 347 -0.73 -5.97 -24.24
N ALA A 348 0.24 -5.13 -24.61
CA ALA A 348 1.37 -5.51 -25.44
C ALA A 348 2.45 -6.31 -24.68
N ALA A 349 2.40 -6.34 -23.35
CA ALA A 349 3.44 -6.87 -22.48
C ALA A 349 4.83 -6.26 -22.77
N ASP A 350 4.89 -4.95 -23.04
CA ASP A 350 6.12 -4.23 -23.40
C ASP A 350 6.73 -3.50 -22.18
N PRO A 351 7.81 -4.02 -21.57
CA PRO A 351 8.44 -3.39 -20.41
C PRO A 351 9.19 -2.10 -20.74
N GLN A 352 9.59 -1.89 -22.00
CA GLN A 352 10.30 -0.67 -22.40
C GLN A 352 9.34 0.51 -22.53
N ALA A 353 8.10 0.26 -22.95
CA ALA A 353 7.09 1.30 -23.10
C ALA A 353 6.55 1.84 -21.76
N LEU A 354 6.80 1.18 -20.62
CA LEU A 354 6.32 1.64 -19.30
C LEU A 354 6.85 3.03 -18.91
N THR A 355 8.01 3.44 -19.40
CA THR A 355 8.59 4.79 -19.12
C THR A 355 7.82 5.91 -19.83
N THR A 356 6.96 5.58 -20.80
CA THR A 356 6.04 6.54 -21.42
C THR A 356 4.82 6.83 -20.53
N VAL A 357 4.53 5.95 -19.57
CA VAL A 357 3.38 6.04 -18.66
C VAL A 357 3.82 6.56 -17.29
N ALA A 358 4.85 5.94 -16.71
CA ALA A 358 5.28 6.17 -15.35
C ALA A 358 6.67 6.83 -15.31
N ALA A 359 6.89 7.66 -14.29
CA ALA A 359 8.16 8.39 -14.13
C ALA A 359 9.30 7.44 -13.75
N ASP A 360 10.52 7.75 -14.16
CA ASP A 360 11.69 6.97 -13.77
C ASP A 360 11.85 6.97 -12.23
N GLY A 361 12.15 5.78 -11.69
CA GLY A 361 12.28 5.57 -10.25
C GLY A 361 10.96 5.60 -9.47
N SER A 362 9.81 5.70 -10.13
CA SER A 362 8.52 5.83 -9.45
C SER A 362 8.00 4.50 -8.90
N PRO A 363 7.24 4.54 -7.77
CA PRO A 363 6.50 3.38 -7.28
C PRO A 363 5.59 2.73 -8.34
N ALA A 364 4.94 3.54 -9.17
CA ALA A 364 4.07 3.05 -10.25
C ALA A 364 4.85 2.26 -11.32
N LEU A 365 6.01 2.76 -11.75
CA LEU A 365 6.85 2.08 -12.74
C LEU A 365 7.36 0.73 -12.22
N ALA A 366 7.75 0.66 -10.95
CA ALA A 366 8.16 -0.58 -10.31
C ALA A 366 7.00 -1.59 -10.21
N ALA A 367 5.80 -1.13 -9.81
CA ALA A 367 4.60 -1.98 -9.74
C ALA A 367 4.21 -2.56 -11.10
N ASP A 368 4.29 -1.78 -12.18
CA ASP A 368 3.98 -2.26 -13.52
C ASP A 368 5.03 -3.23 -14.07
N ARG A 369 6.31 -3.07 -13.71
CA ARG A 369 7.35 -4.05 -14.05
C ARG A 369 7.13 -5.39 -13.35
N ASP A 370 6.78 -5.36 -12.07
CA ASP A 370 6.43 -6.58 -11.32
C ASP A 370 5.20 -7.27 -11.94
N LEU A 371 4.19 -6.47 -12.31
CA LEU A 371 3.00 -6.97 -13.00
C LEU A 371 3.35 -7.67 -14.32
N LEU A 372 4.19 -7.06 -15.17
CA LEU A 372 4.68 -7.67 -16.40
C LEU A 372 5.53 -8.93 -16.14
N GLY A 373 6.30 -8.93 -15.05
CA GLY A 373 7.06 -10.10 -14.60
C GLY A 373 6.14 -11.29 -14.28
N ARG A 374 5.05 -11.04 -13.53
CA ARG A 374 4.04 -12.05 -13.18
C ARG A 374 3.24 -12.55 -14.39
N LEU A 375 3.07 -11.72 -15.41
CA LEU A 375 2.47 -12.13 -16.68
C LEU A 375 3.33 -13.14 -17.44
N ALA A 376 4.63 -13.28 -17.12
CA ALA A 376 5.55 -14.23 -17.71
C ALA A 376 5.54 -14.21 -19.26
N GLY A 377 5.36 -13.03 -19.86
CA GLY A 377 5.28 -12.82 -21.31
C GLY A 377 3.91 -13.07 -21.94
N ALA A 378 2.86 -13.32 -21.15
CA ALA A 378 1.50 -13.34 -21.65
C ALA A 378 1.04 -11.93 -22.05
N ARG A 379 0.35 -11.83 -23.20
CA ARG A 379 -0.21 -10.59 -23.74
C ARG A 379 -1.74 -10.60 -23.67
N SER A 380 -2.38 -9.45 -23.85
CA SER A 380 -3.84 -9.36 -23.89
C SER A 380 -4.34 -8.85 -25.25
N ASP A 381 -5.09 -9.68 -25.97
CA ASP A 381 -5.78 -9.32 -27.20
C ASP A 381 -7.14 -8.68 -26.84
N GLY A 382 -7.40 -7.46 -27.34
CA GLY A 382 -8.69 -6.77 -27.15
C GLY A 382 -8.85 -6.03 -25.81
N LEU A 383 -7.77 -5.86 -25.03
CA LEU A 383 -7.79 -5.09 -23.78
C LEU A 383 -8.13 -3.62 -24.07
N VAL A 384 -9.27 -3.16 -23.57
CA VAL A 384 -9.71 -1.77 -23.61
C VAL A 384 -9.90 -1.27 -22.19
N VAL A 385 -9.38 -0.08 -21.89
CA VAL A 385 -9.59 0.61 -20.61
C VAL A 385 -10.50 1.80 -20.84
N ASP A 386 -11.71 1.73 -20.30
CA ASP A 386 -12.72 2.77 -20.39
C ASP A 386 -12.58 3.72 -19.20
N VAL A 387 -12.08 4.93 -19.45
CA VAL A 387 -11.99 5.98 -18.43
C VAL A 387 -13.36 6.66 -18.32
N VAL A 388 -14.06 6.40 -17.21
CA VAL A 388 -15.42 6.88 -16.93
C VAL A 388 -15.41 8.32 -16.40
N ALA A 389 -14.47 8.64 -15.50
CA ALA A 389 -14.37 9.98 -14.90
C ALA A 389 -12.93 10.29 -14.48
N THR A 390 -12.56 11.57 -14.51
CA THR A 390 -11.29 12.10 -14.01
C THR A 390 -11.54 13.41 -13.28
N ALA A 391 -10.97 13.60 -12.09
CA ALA A 391 -11.09 14.84 -11.33
C ALA A 391 -9.77 15.14 -10.59
N ALA A 392 -9.17 16.30 -10.86
CA ALA A 392 -8.04 16.78 -10.08
C ALA A 392 -8.48 17.10 -8.65
N THR A 393 -7.81 16.53 -7.65
CA THR A 393 -8.16 16.65 -6.23
C THR A 393 -7.23 17.60 -5.48
N GLY A 394 -6.04 17.88 -6.00
CA GLY A 394 -5.07 18.76 -5.35
C GLY A 394 -3.63 18.50 -5.80
N ALA A 395 -2.71 18.70 -4.87
CA ALA A 395 -1.30 18.41 -5.05
C ALA A 395 -0.68 17.85 -3.76
N THR A 396 0.36 17.04 -3.90
CA THR A 396 1.19 16.58 -2.79
C THR A 396 2.05 17.74 -2.25
N PRO A 397 2.65 17.61 -1.04
CA PRO A 397 3.61 18.58 -0.53
C PRO A 397 4.81 18.82 -1.46
N ASP A 398 5.17 17.81 -2.27
CA ASP A 398 6.26 17.88 -3.26
C ASP A 398 5.84 18.58 -4.56
N GLY A 399 4.59 19.02 -4.67
CA GLY A 399 4.04 19.70 -5.85
C GLY A 399 3.60 18.77 -6.99
N ASP A 400 3.51 17.46 -6.74
CA ASP A 400 2.93 16.51 -7.70
C ASP A 400 1.40 16.64 -7.70
N ALA A 401 0.75 16.59 -8.86
CA ALA A 401 -0.70 16.71 -8.94
C ALA A 401 -1.40 15.42 -8.48
N THR A 402 -2.50 15.52 -7.74
CA THR A 402 -3.34 14.38 -7.36
C THR A 402 -4.62 14.38 -8.17
N VAL A 403 -4.96 13.25 -8.78
CA VAL A 403 -6.12 13.12 -9.67
C VAL A 403 -6.83 11.81 -9.39
N VAL A 404 -8.12 11.90 -9.07
CA VAL A 404 -8.98 10.72 -8.97
C VAL A 404 -9.45 10.30 -10.36
N VAL A 405 -9.25 9.03 -10.69
CA VAL A 405 -9.64 8.42 -11.97
C VAL A 405 -10.58 7.26 -11.70
N THR A 406 -11.74 7.27 -12.36
CA THR A 406 -12.65 6.12 -12.38
C THR A 406 -12.55 5.45 -13.74
N SER A 407 -12.20 4.16 -13.78
CA SER A 407 -12.04 3.40 -15.02
C SER A 407 -12.57 1.98 -14.92
N ALA A 408 -12.93 1.38 -16.05
CA ALA A 408 -13.32 -0.02 -16.17
C ALA A 408 -12.44 -0.73 -17.21
N VAL A 409 -12.23 -2.03 -17.04
CA VAL A 409 -11.49 -2.85 -18.00
C VAL A 409 -12.49 -3.70 -18.77
N GLY A 410 -12.46 -3.61 -20.10
CA GLY A 410 -13.28 -4.42 -20.98
C GLY A 410 -12.88 -5.90 -20.95
N ALA A 411 -13.82 -6.76 -21.33
CA ALA A 411 -13.54 -8.18 -21.52
C ALA A 411 -12.48 -8.34 -22.62
N HIS A 412 -11.52 -9.24 -22.40
CA HIS A 412 -10.39 -9.43 -23.30
C HIS A 412 -9.86 -10.86 -23.22
N THR A 413 -9.04 -11.25 -24.21
CA THR A 413 -8.44 -12.58 -24.22
C THR A 413 -6.96 -12.49 -23.88
N ARG A 414 -6.52 -13.17 -22.81
CA ARG A 414 -5.09 -13.32 -22.52
C ARG A 414 -4.50 -14.43 -23.37
N VAL A 415 -3.32 -14.20 -23.93
CA VAL A 415 -2.57 -15.14 -24.77
C VAL A 415 -1.23 -15.40 -24.12
N ALA A 416 -1.05 -16.60 -23.58
CA ALA A 416 0.20 -17.05 -22.99
C ALA A 416 1.30 -17.24 -24.06
N PRO A 417 2.60 -17.30 -23.68
CA PRO A 417 3.69 -17.50 -24.63
C PRO A 417 3.59 -18.80 -25.44
N ASP A 418 2.95 -19.82 -24.88
CA ASP A 418 2.68 -21.11 -25.54
C ASP A 418 1.45 -21.08 -26.47
N GLY A 419 0.79 -19.92 -26.59
CA GLY A 419 -0.39 -19.69 -27.41
C GLY A 419 -1.72 -20.04 -26.75
N GLN A 420 -1.73 -20.52 -25.49
CA GLN A 420 -2.97 -20.76 -24.77
C GLN A 420 -3.75 -19.45 -24.58
N ARG A 421 -5.07 -19.51 -24.81
CA ARG A 421 -5.98 -18.38 -24.71
C ARG A 421 -6.90 -18.55 -23.51
N ALA A 422 -7.02 -17.51 -22.70
CA ALA A 422 -7.93 -17.46 -21.56
C ALA A 422 -8.80 -16.20 -21.65
N GLU A 423 -10.12 -16.36 -21.56
CA GLU A 423 -11.05 -15.24 -21.51
C GLU A 423 -10.97 -14.55 -20.14
N VAL A 424 -10.90 -13.23 -20.15
CA VAL A 424 -10.91 -12.38 -18.96
C VAL A 424 -12.16 -11.53 -19.02
N ALA A 425 -13.01 -11.65 -17.99
CA ALA A 425 -14.26 -10.92 -17.91
C ALA A 425 -14.04 -9.40 -17.75
N ALA A 426 -15.02 -8.61 -18.21
CA ALA A 426 -15.04 -7.17 -17.97
C ALA A 426 -15.18 -6.87 -16.48
N THR A 427 -14.63 -5.73 -16.05
CA THR A 427 -14.64 -5.31 -14.65
C THR A 427 -15.60 -4.15 -14.44
N ALA A 428 -16.19 -4.08 -13.25
CA ALA A 428 -16.98 -2.91 -12.88
C ALA A 428 -16.08 -1.66 -12.78
N PRO A 429 -16.60 -0.45 -13.03
CA PRO A 429 -15.85 0.78 -12.83
C PRO A 429 -15.28 0.87 -11.41
N ARG A 430 -14.00 1.22 -11.32
CA ARG A 430 -13.27 1.43 -10.06
C ARG A 430 -12.57 2.76 -10.05
N THR A 431 -12.41 3.31 -8.85
CA THR A 431 -11.86 4.63 -8.60
C THR A 431 -10.52 4.50 -7.89
N VAL A 432 -9.48 5.11 -8.44
CA VAL A 432 -8.12 5.21 -7.87
C VAL A 432 -7.68 6.66 -7.82
N GLU A 433 -6.73 6.99 -6.96
CA GLU A 433 -6.02 8.27 -7.00
C GLU A 433 -4.65 8.09 -7.66
N LEU A 434 -4.40 8.85 -8.73
CA LEU A 434 -3.10 8.97 -9.39
C LEU A 434 -2.34 10.17 -8.83
N VAL A 435 -1.07 9.95 -8.48
CA VAL A 435 -0.11 11.03 -8.25
C VAL A 435 0.68 11.23 -9.54
N LEU A 436 0.58 12.41 -10.14
CA LEU A 436 1.23 12.76 -11.39
C LEU A 436 2.41 13.70 -11.15
N ARG A 437 3.56 13.32 -11.69
CA ARG A 437 4.78 14.14 -11.66
C ARG A 437 5.03 14.77 -13.02
N TRP A 438 5.34 16.06 -13.02
CA TRP A 438 5.76 16.74 -14.24
C TRP A 438 7.21 16.42 -14.58
N THR A 439 7.47 15.99 -15.81
CA THR A 439 8.81 15.68 -16.32
C THR A 439 9.15 16.52 -17.55
N ALA A 440 10.37 16.38 -18.08
CA ALA A 440 10.75 16.99 -19.35
C ALA A 440 9.90 16.52 -20.55
N GLN A 441 9.19 15.39 -20.41
CA GLN A 441 8.36 14.79 -21.44
C GLN A 441 6.85 14.91 -21.13
N GLY A 442 6.47 15.82 -20.22
CA GLY A 442 5.10 16.00 -19.74
C GLY A 442 4.80 15.22 -18.46
N TRP A 443 3.51 15.07 -18.16
CA TRP A 443 3.02 14.31 -17.01
C TRP A 443 3.40 12.83 -17.11
N ARG A 444 3.78 12.26 -15.97
CA ARG A 444 4.00 10.82 -15.79
C ARG A 444 3.38 10.37 -14.48
N VAL A 445 2.93 9.13 -14.42
CA VAL A 445 2.41 8.53 -13.17
C VAL A 445 3.58 8.30 -12.21
N TRP A 446 3.54 8.96 -11.07
CA TRP A 446 4.46 8.74 -9.97
C TRP A 446 3.98 7.57 -9.09
N ASP A 447 2.72 7.62 -8.65
CA ASP A 447 2.16 6.64 -7.73
C ASP A 447 0.66 6.40 -8.01
N VAL A 448 0.15 5.25 -7.57
CA VAL A 448 -1.27 4.89 -7.65
C VAL A 448 -1.73 4.44 -6.27
N ARG A 449 -2.79 5.09 -5.76
CA ARG A 449 -3.30 4.94 -4.40
C ARG A 449 -4.79 4.61 -4.41
N GLU A 450 -5.24 3.97 -3.33
CA GLU A 450 -6.67 3.93 -3.04
C GLU A 450 -7.14 5.36 -2.73
N PRO A 451 -8.30 5.78 -3.24
CA PRO A 451 -8.83 7.11 -2.94
C PRO A 451 -9.08 7.20 -1.43
N VAL A 452 -8.66 8.30 -0.81
CA VAL A 452 -8.98 8.55 0.60
C VAL A 452 -10.50 8.59 0.72
N ALA A 453 -11.07 7.63 1.46
CA ALA A 453 -12.50 7.67 1.77
C ALA A 453 -12.77 9.01 2.44
N ALA A 454 -13.72 9.79 1.89
CA ALA A 454 -14.18 10.99 2.57
C ALA A 454 -14.58 10.59 3.98
N SER A 455 -13.87 11.14 4.99
CA SER A 455 -14.29 10.98 6.38
C SER A 455 -15.76 11.36 6.48
N PRO A 456 -16.62 10.51 7.06
CA PRO A 456 -18.02 10.87 7.27
C PRO A 456 -18.18 12.10 8.16
#